data_AF-A0AA85KDL4-F1
#
_entry.id   AF-A0AA85KDL4-F1
#
_cell.length_a   1.000
_cell.length_b   1.000
_cell.length_c   1.000
_cell.angle_alpha   90.00
_cell.angle_beta   90.00
_cell.angle_gamma   90.00
#
_symmetry.space_group_name_H-M   'P 1'
#
loop_
_entity.id
_entity.type
_entity.pdbx_description
1 polymer ?
#
loop_
_entity_poly.entity_id
_entity_poly.type
_entity_poly.pdbx_seq_one_letter_code
_entity_poly.pdbx_strand_id
1 'polypeptide(L)'
;MRSLSFVDHLVFKDICTTSSRNLCLYDVDNDGDNELIIGYWDSGPLLENGEANAENAEGSIHVFKYKKVWKVSSHLGMVSCVTAGSIYKPGQTWIIALCADSHCYAFDVCATVSDSECIPIKSVQKLQQSRGSLKSGHIAKPKINTLKMVHHQELAYNAKDVCIFNQGEIAVAYSDRVVRLYSWSSYETQKNSTKSSSSSSSSTCPDSSSNLGEFILLIKWELAGQINRIDTCLTQKHGLMLIASQPSGGFAHLHRKFEKYHNNVAPTLTYYPPRVISSNNLQTRTWLVGNVMNNYSSSTTTTGDHDNDTTSSSCLICLCTADGNMLLIDPTRDNDTDLVLWSIQVHTRSELFSLGKIKLTQDDGDQIVVCSWDGATYIFDLNNNSVCFPLGQSCQAFIAGVYAVEAGVNVPVLIYSTFDQAIRIYYNLHLNYIAAQSLHSTILTDQLLVEKLQKKHVDPHNPVQLSEALRHLLYELPEQSAHPHL
;
A
#
# COMPACT_ATOMS: atom_id res chain seq x y z
N MET A 1 24.78 7.57 2.95
CA MET A 1 23.33 7.53 2.63
C MET A 1 22.82 8.96 2.60
N ARG A 2 22.10 9.38 1.56
CA ARG A 2 21.53 10.74 1.47
C ARG A 2 20.27 10.82 2.33
N SER A 3 19.92 12.02 2.81
CA SER A 3 18.69 12.27 3.56
C SER A 3 17.73 13.17 2.79
N LEU A 4 16.43 12.91 2.90
CA LEU A 4 15.35 13.77 2.42
C LEU A 4 14.86 14.67 3.56
N SER A 5 14.60 15.95 3.30
CA SER A 5 14.18 16.92 4.33
C SER A 5 13.22 18.01 3.84
N PHE A 6 13.20 18.32 2.55
CA PHE A 6 12.30 19.33 1.97
C PHE A 6 11.07 18.65 1.39
N VAL A 7 10.05 18.47 2.22
CA VAL A 7 8.79 17.82 1.86
C VAL A 7 7.63 18.57 2.48
N ASP A 8 6.51 18.58 1.78
CA ASP A 8 5.26 19.13 2.31
C ASP A 8 4.55 18.06 3.14
N HIS A 9 3.69 18.48 4.07
CA HIS A 9 2.95 17.51 4.88
C HIS A 9 1.54 17.97 5.27
N LEU A 10 0.64 17.00 5.38
CA LEU A 10 -0.68 17.13 5.98
C LEU A 10 -0.69 16.41 7.33
N VAL A 11 -1.43 16.96 8.31
CA VAL A 11 -1.61 16.34 9.63
C VAL A 11 -3.09 16.25 9.94
N PHE A 12 -3.56 15.03 10.20
CA PHE A 12 -4.88 14.75 10.73
C PHE A 12 -4.74 14.27 12.17
N LYS A 13 -5.22 15.07 13.11
CA LYS A 13 -5.20 14.75 14.54
C LYS A 13 -6.38 13.87 14.92
N ASP A 14 -6.25 13.17 16.04
CA ASP A 14 -7.28 12.34 16.67
C ASP A 14 -7.72 11.14 15.81
N ILE A 15 -6.92 10.80 14.80
CA ILE A 15 -7.07 9.61 13.98
C ILE A 15 -5.69 8.96 13.93
N CYS A 16 -5.62 7.68 14.26
CA CYS A 16 -4.41 6.89 14.20
C CYS A 16 -4.74 5.41 14.03
N THR A 17 -3.72 4.62 13.71
CA THR A 17 -3.82 3.17 13.73
C THR A 17 -2.51 2.53 14.15
N THR A 18 -2.60 1.37 14.77
CA THR A 18 -1.45 0.64 15.34
C THR A 18 -0.85 -0.38 14.37
N SER A 19 -1.47 -0.58 13.21
CA SER A 19 -1.07 -1.59 12.23
C SER A 19 -1.02 -0.99 10.84
N SER A 20 0.08 -1.19 10.11
CA SER A 20 0.17 -0.82 8.70
C SER A 20 -0.86 -1.51 7.82
N ARG A 21 -1.45 -2.63 8.27
CA ARG A 21 -2.53 -3.32 7.54
C ARG A 21 -3.88 -2.61 7.64
N ASN A 22 -4.01 -1.66 8.55
CA ASN A 22 -5.17 -0.78 8.63
C ASN A 22 -5.06 0.44 7.72
N LEU A 23 -4.01 0.52 6.89
CA LEU A 23 -3.85 1.58 5.90
C LEU A 23 -3.96 0.97 4.49
N CYS A 24 -4.74 1.59 3.63
CA CYS A 24 -4.86 1.21 2.22
C CYS A 24 -4.95 2.46 1.35
N LEU A 25 -4.22 2.47 0.24
CA LEU A 25 -4.28 3.50 -0.80
C LEU A 25 -4.93 2.89 -2.02
N TYR A 26 -6.06 3.45 -2.47
CA TYR A 26 -6.83 2.91 -3.58
C TYR A 26 -7.83 3.95 -4.11
N ASP A 27 -8.09 3.94 -5.41
CA ASP A 27 -9.18 4.69 -6.06
C ASP A 27 -10.52 3.98 -5.80
N VAL A 28 -11.21 4.42 -4.74
CA VAL A 28 -12.41 3.73 -4.23
C VAL A 28 -13.71 4.19 -4.88
N ASP A 29 -13.71 5.33 -5.56
CA ASP A 29 -14.86 5.82 -6.33
C ASP A 29 -14.64 5.79 -7.86
N ASN A 30 -13.50 5.28 -8.32
CA ASN A 30 -13.13 5.09 -9.72
C ASN A 30 -13.08 6.40 -10.52
N ASP A 31 -12.63 7.48 -9.90
CA ASP A 31 -12.47 8.80 -10.56
C ASP A 31 -11.01 9.09 -11.00
N GLY A 32 -10.11 8.15 -10.74
CA GLY A 32 -8.68 8.25 -11.04
C GLY A 32 -7.84 8.87 -9.93
N ASP A 33 -8.46 9.40 -8.87
CA ASP A 33 -7.76 9.90 -7.68
C ASP A 33 -7.64 8.79 -6.62
N ASN A 34 -6.45 8.59 -6.05
CA ASN A 34 -6.29 7.59 -5.00
C ASN A 34 -6.66 8.17 -3.63
N GLU A 35 -7.59 7.53 -2.93
CA GLU A 35 -7.94 7.82 -1.54
C GLU A 35 -7.06 7.07 -0.54
N LEU A 36 -7.09 7.55 0.71
CA LEU A 36 -6.52 6.88 1.86
C LEU A 36 -7.64 6.31 2.74
N ILE A 37 -7.63 5.00 2.93
CA ILE A 37 -8.54 4.27 3.81
C ILE A 37 -7.80 3.92 5.10
N ILE A 38 -8.42 4.22 6.24
CA ILE A 38 -7.86 3.96 7.57
C ILE A 38 -8.85 3.17 8.42
N GLY A 39 -8.44 1.98 8.85
CA GLY A 39 -9.06 1.26 9.97
C GLY A 39 -8.59 1.86 11.29
N TYR A 40 -9.50 2.56 11.96
CA TYR A 40 -9.28 3.17 13.27
C TYR A 40 -9.85 2.27 14.37
N TRP A 41 -9.10 2.17 15.46
CA TRP A 41 -9.57 1.56 16.69
C TRP A 41 -9.01 2.35 17.86
N ASP A 42 -9.88 2.75 18.77
CA ASP A 42 -9.50 3.31 20.06
C ASP A 42 -10.22 2.51 21.14
N SER A 43 -9.46 2.08 22.16
CA SER A 43 -10.02 1.46 23.36
C SER A 43 -10.85 2.44 24.20
N GLY A 44 -10.82 3.73 23.85
CA GLY A 44 -11.33 4.82 24.63
C GLY A 44 -10.48 5.05 25.89
N PRO A 45 -10.96 5.88 26.82
CA PRO A 45 -10.31 6.05 28.11
C PRO A 45 -10.28 4.71 28.85
N LEU A 46 -9.09 4.35 29.34
CA LEU A 46 -8.96 3.23 30.26
C LEU A 46 -9.78 3.50 31.53
N LEU A 47 -10.45 2.47 32.02
CA LEU A 47 -11.12 2.47 33.32
C LEU A 47 -10.08 2.64 34.44
N GLU A 48 -10.52 2.99 35.64
CA GLU A 48 -9.61 3.18 36.79
C GLU A 48 -8.80 1.91 37.14
N ASN A 49 -9.30 0.73 36.76
CA ASN A 49 -8.61 -0.55 36.90
C ASN A 49 -7.58 -0.84 35.78
N GLY A 50 -7.40 0.08 34.83
CA GLY A 50 -6.51 -0.06 33.68
C GLY A 50 -7.08 -0.87 32.52
N GLU A 51 -8.31 -1.35 32.61
CA GLU A 51 -8.97 -2.08 31.52
C GLU A 51 -9.52 -1.12 30.47
N ALA A 52 -9.58 -1.58 29.22
CA ALA A 52 -10.25 -0.85 28.16
C ALA A 52 -11.74 -0.70 28.49
N ASN A 53 -12.30 0.48 28.25
CA ASN A 53 -13.72 0.68 28.37
C ASN A 53 -14.43 0.08 27.14
N ALA A 54 -14.72 -1.21 27.20
CA ALA A 54 -15.30 -1.97 26.09
C ALA A 54 -16.61 -1.36 25.55
N GLU A 55 -17.38 -0.64 26.38
CA GLU A 55 -18.61 0.06 25.94
C GLU A 55 -18.33 1.27 25.04
N ASN A 56 -17.12 1.84 25.10
CA ASN A 56 -16.68 2.97 24.29
C ASN A 56 -15.59 2.60 23.28
N ALA A 57 -15.22 1.31 23.22
CA ALA A 57 -14.22 0.82 22.30
C ALA A 57 -14.88 0.55 20.95
N GLU A 58 -14.98 1.59 20.13
CA GLU A 58 -15.60 1.51 18.81
C GLU A 58 -14.56 1.64 17.71
N GLY A 59 -14.55 0.64 16.83
CA GLY A 59 -13.82 0.69 15.59
C GLY A 59 -14.55 1.53 14.56
N SER A 60 -13.78 2.08 13.64
CA SER A 60 -14.32 2.83 12.52
C SER A 60 -13.42 2.75 11.30
N ILE A 61 -14.00 3.06 10.15
CA ILE A 61 -13.28 3.22 8.89
C ILE A 61 -13.43 4.66 8.45
N HIS A 62 -12.29 5.28 8.15
CA HIS A 62 -12.22 6.62 7.63
C HIS A 62 -11.68 6.57 6.21
N VAL A 63 -12.37 7.21 5.27
CA VAL A 63 -11.91 7.44 3.91
C VAL A 63 -11.52 8.90 3.80
N PHE A 64 -10.28 9.16 3.44
CA PHE A 64 -9.71 10.49 3.21
C PHE A 64 -9.59 10.72 1.71
N LYS A 65 -10.03 11.90 1.28
CA LYS A 65 -9.88 12.37 -0.09
C LYS A 65 -9.31 13.79 -0.04
N TYR A 66 -8.18 14.01 -0.70
CA TYR A 66 -7.46 15.28 -0.73
C TYR A 66 -6.94 15.72 0.66
N LYS A 67 -7.53 16.77 1.24
CA LYS A 67 -7.10 17.38 2.50
C LYS A 67 -8.15 17.24 3.61
N LYS A 68 -9.09 16.29 3.48
CA LYS A 68 -10.19 16.09 4.43
C LYS A 68 -10.59 14.63 4.58
N VAL A 69 -11.20 14.32 5.73
CA VAL A 69 -12.00 13.10 5.90
C VAL A 69 -13.24 13.24 5.01
N TRP A 70 -13.42 12.30 4.09
CA TRP A 70 -14.51 12.30 3.13
C TRP A 70 -15.72 11.52 3.63
N LYS A 71 -15.51 10.25 4.05
CA LYS A 71 -16.56 9.39 4.57
C LYS A 71 -16.11 8.60 5.79
N VAL A 72 -17.07 8.29 6.67
CA VAL A 72 -16.82 7.50 7.89
C VAL A 72 -17.93 6.47 8.12
N SER A 73 -17.55 5.26 8.53
CA SER A 73 -18.44 4.30 9.17
C SER A 73 -17.92 4.00 10.57
N SER A 74 -18.78 4.09 11.58
CA SER A 74 -18.46 3.84 12.99
C SER A 74 -19.19 2.58 13.49
N HIS A 75 -19.03 2.26 14.78
CA HIS A 75 -19.64 1.09 15.43
C HIS A 75 -19.19 -0.25 14.84
N LEU A 76 -17.91 -0.34 14.47
CA LEU A 76 -17.26 -1.60 14.11
C LEU A 76 -16.53 -2.19 15.32
N GLY A 77 -16.14 -3.47 15.24
CA GLY A 77 -15.19 -4.06 16.17
C GLY A 77 -13.76 -3.56 15.95
N MET A 78 -12.78 -4.17 16.61
CA MET A 78 -11.37 -3.85 16.42
C MET A 78 -10.92 -4.19 15.00
N VAL A 79 -10.87 -3.19 14.12
CA VAL A 79 -10.43 -3.34 12.73
C VAL A 79 -8.96 -3.76 12.71
N SER A 80 -8.69 -4.95 12.18
CA SER A 80 -7.36 -5.58 12.16
C SER A 80 -6.64 -5.38 10.83
N CYS A 81 -7.39 -5.30 9.72
CA CYS A 81 -6.86 -4.97 8.41
C CYS A 81 -7.95 -4.44 7.47
N VAL A 82 -7.52 -3.64 6.50
CA VAL A 82 -8.36 -3.09 5.43
C VAL A 82 -7.71 -3.33 4.06
N THR A 83 -8.55 -3.51 3.04
CA THR A 83 -8.12 -3.52 1.64
C THR A 83 -9.25 -2.98 0.76
N ALA A 84 -8.98 -2.68 -0.49
CA ALA A 84 -9.98 -2.25 -1.45
C ALA A 84 -9.72 -2.87 -2.82
N GLY A 85 -10.79 -3.13 -3.55
CA GLY A 85 -10.70 -3.51 -4.96
C GLY A 85 -12.02 -3.98 -5.56
N SER A 86 -11.94 -4.43 -6.80
CA SER A 86 -13.10 -4.89 -7.58
C SER A 86 -13.60 -6.24 -7.07
N ILE A 87 -14.72 -6.22 -6.33
CA ILE A 87 -15.33 -7.44 -5.76
C ILE A 87 -16.59 -7.84 -6.52
N TYR A 88 -17.56 -6.94 -6.63
CA TYR A 88 -18.89 -7.32 -7.09
C TYR A 88 -19.02 -7.32 -8.62
N LYS A 89 -18.70 -6.20 -9.26
CA LYS A 89 -18.77 -6.01 -10.70
C LYS A 89 -17.50 -5.32 -11.20
N PRO A 90 -17.10 -5.52 -12.46
CA PRO A 90 -15.99 -4.76 -13.04
C PRO A 90 -16.25 -3.25 -12.88
N GLY A 91 -15.28 -2.52 -12.33
CA GLY A 91 -15.40 -1.09 -12.07
C GLY A 91 -16.23 -0.71 -10.85
N GLN A 92 -16.65 -1.68 -10.01
CA GLN A 92 -17.26 -1.40 -8.72
C GLN A 92 -16.33 -1.85 -7.59
N THR A 93 -15.71 -0.86 -6.97
CA THR A 93 -14.75 -1.04 -5.87
C THR A 93 -15.47 -1.17 -4.55
N TRP A 94 -15.13 -2.19 -3.77
CA TRP A 94 -15.52 -2.29 -2.36
C TRP A 94 -14.30 -2.14 -1.46
N ILE A 95 -14.51 -1.48 -0.33
CA ILE A 95 -13.57 -1.50 0.79
C ILE A 95 -13.94 -2.70 1.66
N ILE A 96 -12.99 -3.59 1.93
CA ILE A 96 -13.13 -4.71 2.85
C ILE A 96 -12.39 -4.37 4.14
N ALA A 97 -13.07 -4.55 5.27
CA ALA A 97 -12.47 -4.45 6.59
C ALA A 97 -12.74 -5.70 7.40
N LEU A 98 -11.66 -6.28 7.94
CA LEU A 98 -11.74 -7.41 8.85
C LEU A 98 -11.54 -6.92 10.27
N CYS A 99 -12.33 -7.46 11.18
CA CYS A 99 -12.22 -7.21 12.61
C CYS A 99 -11.65 -8.44 13.33
N ALA A 100 -11.01 -8.20 14.48
CA ALA A 100 -10.40 -9.25 15.28
C ALA A 100 -11.41 -10.30 15.79
N ASP A 101 -12.67 -9.91 15.91
CA ASP A 101 -13.83 -10.72 16.31
C ASP A 101 -14.49 -11.47 15.14
N SER A 102 -13.78 -11.69 14.04
CA SER A 102 -14.19 -12.44 12.84
C SER A 102 -15.13 -11.75 11.86
N HIS A 103 -15.62 -10.56 12.18
CA HIS A 103 -16.49 -9.82 11.27
C HIS A 103 -15.73 -9.31 10.04
N CYS A 104 -16.31 -9.57 8.87
CA CYS A 104 -15.90 -9.03 7.57
C CYS A 104 -16.99 -8.09 7.07
N TYR A 105 -16.63 -6.82 6.93
CA TYR A 105 -17.51 -5.77 6.43
C TYR A 105 -17.07 -5.34 5.03
N ALA A 106 -18.03 -5.17 4.13
CA ALA A 106 -17.78 -4.55 2.83
C ALA A 106 -18.52 -3.21 2.74
N PHE A 107 -17.85 -2.20 2.20
CA PHE A 107 -18.38 -0.85 2.03
C PHE A 107 -18.27 -0.41 0.58
N ASP A 108 -19.29 0.30 0.12
CA ASP A 108 -19.29 0.94 -1.19
C ASP A 108 -19.33 2.46 -0.98
N VAL A 109 -18.30 3.13 -1.49
CA VAL A 109 -18.14 4.57 -1.36
C VAL A 109 -19.11 5.31 -2.26
N CYS A 110 -19.53 4.75 -3.40
CA CYS A 110 -20.47 5.39 -4.32
C CYS A 110 -21.93 5.15 -3.94
N ALA A 111 -22.22 4.17 -3.09
CA ALA A 111 -23.59 3.83 -2.72
C ALA A 111 -24.26 4.96 -1.93
N THR A 112 -25.41 5.44 -2.41
CA THR A 112 -26.23 6.43 -1.72
C THR A 112 -27.00 5.80 -0.56
N VAL A 113 -27.06 6.52 0.57
CA VAL A 113 -27.94 6.17 1.69
C VAL A 113 -29.37 6.48 1.23
N SER A 114 -30.22 5.46 1.11
CA SER A 114 -31.67 5.67 1.08
C SER A 114 -32.11 6.06 2.48
N ASP A 115 -32.88 7.13 2.61
CA ASP A 115 -33.36 7.72 3.88
C ASP A 115 -34.19 6.77 4.78
N SER A 116 -34.30 5.49 4.45
CA SER A 116 -35.20 4.52 5.08
C SER A 116 -34.55 3.52 6.03
N GLU A 117 -33.23 3.55 6.25
CA GLU A 117 -32.54 2.69 7.23
C GLU A 117 -31.75 3.49 8.28
N CYS A 118 -32.24 4.67 8.65
CA CYS A 118 -31.80 5.31 9.88
C CYS A 118 -32.45 4.62 11.08
N ILE A 119 -31.76 3.63 11.67
CA ILE A 119 -31.97 3.32 13.09
C ILE A 119 -31.67 4.62 13.86
N PRO A 120 -32.58 5.15 14.69
CA PRO A 120 -32.36 6.44 15.34
C PRO A 120 -31.30 6.30 16.44
N ILE A 121 -30.04 6.62 16.12
CA ILE A 121 -28.97 6.73 17.11
C ILE A 121 -29.16 8.01 17.91
N LYS A 122 -29.86 7.89 19.05
CA LYS A 122 -29.84 8.89 20.12
C LYS A 122 -28.55 8.75 20.91
N SER A 123 -27.44 9.34 20.46
CA SER A 123 -26.28 9.60 21.34
C SER A 123 -25.16 10.43 20.68
N VAL A 124 -25.47 11.48 19.91
CA VAL A 124 -24.48 12.55 19.63
C VAL A 124 -24.70 13.71 20.59
N GLN A 125 -24.72 13.43 21.91
CA GLN A 125 -24.65 14.46 22.97
C GLN A 125 -24.10 13.85 24.25
N LYS A 126 -22.78 13.67 24.37
CA LYS A 126 -22.06 13.78 25.66
C LYS A 126 -20.55 13.67 25.49
N LEU A 127 -19.94 14.77 25.07
CA LEU A 127 -18.57 15.12 25.47
C LEU A 127 -18.48 16.64 25.46
N GLN A 128 -18.73 17.22 26.64
CA GLN A 128 -18.29 18.53 27.14
C GLN A 128 -19.30 19.04 28.18
N GLN A 129 -19.17 18.57 29.42
CA GLN A 129 -19.61 19.33 30.59
C GLN A 129 -18.59 19.18 31.72
N SER A 130 -17.64 20.12 31.76
CA SER A 130 -17.13 20.64 33.03
C SER A 130 -16.68 22.09 32.86
N ARG A 131 -17.63 22.98 33.19
CA ARG A 131 -17.49 24.33 33.78
C ARG A 131 -16.47 25.32 33.19
N GLY A 132 -17.01 26.35 32.54
CA GLY A 132 -16.36 27.65 32.36
C GLY A 132 -17.08 28.52 31.33
N SER A 133 -18.13 29.25 31.76
CA SER A 133 -18.96 30.12 30.93
C SER A 133 -18.15 31.24 30.25
N LEU A 134 -18.11 31.26 28.91
CA LEU A 134 -18.07 32.49 28.11
C LEU A 134 -18.58 32.21 26.69
N LYS A 135 -19.52 33.05 26.24
CA LYS A 135 -20.23 33.02 24.96
C LYS A 135 -19.27 33.18 23.78
N SER A 136 -19.38 32.37 22.72
CA SER A 136 -19.03 32.81 21.35
C SER A 136 -19.46 31.80 20.26
N GLY A 137 -20.09 32.32 19.20
CA GLY A 137 -19.98 31.87 17.81
C GLY A 137 -20.38 30.44 17.44
N HIS A 138 -21.57 30.28 16.85
CA HIS A 138 -21.91 29.11 16.04
C HIS A 138 -20.97 29.03 14.82
N ILE A 139 -19.88 28.26 14.94
CA ILE A 139 -19.16 27.71 13.79
C ILE A 139 -19.78 26.33 13.55
N ALA A 140 -20.57 26.21 12.48
CA ALA A 140 -21.12 24.92 12.05
C ALA A 140 -19.96 23.97 11.75
N LYS A 141 -19.81 22.90 12.54
CA LYS A 141 -18.86 21.82 12.22
C LYS A 141 -19.28 21.15 10.90
N PRO A 142 -18.35 20.83 10.00
CA PRO A 142 -18.68 20.21 8.72
C PRO A 142 -19.36 18.85 8.93
N LYS A 143 -20.49 18.62 8.26
CA LYS A 143 -21.20 17.33 8.26
C LYS A 143 -20.39 16.34 7.43
N ILE A 144 -19.80 15.33 8.07
CA ILE A 144 -19.09 14.24 7.40
C ILE A 144 -20.12 13.25 6.85
N ASN A 145 -19.89 12.74 5.63
CA ASN A 145 -20.79 11.78 5.01
C ASN A 145 -20.59 10.38 5.60
N THR A 146 -21.68 9.63 5.73
CA THR A 146 -21.62 8.23 6.19
C THR A 146 -21.13 7.33 5.05
N LEU A 147 -20.19 6.44 5.36
CA LEU A 147 -19.76 5.35 4.48
C LEU A 147 -20.77 4.21 4.59
N LYS A 148 -21.31 3.75 3.45
CA LYS A 148 -22.38 2.76 3.44
C LYS A 148 -21.82 1.34 3.45
N MET A 149 -22.20 0.58 4.48
CA MET A 149 -22.00 -0.87 4.50
C MET A 149 -22.93 -1.52 3.48
N VAL A 150 -22.38 -2.36 2.61
CA VAL A 150 -23.14 -3.07 1.56
C VAL A 150 -23.23 -4.57 1.82
N HIS A 151 -22.31 -5.11 2.62
CA HIS A 151 -22.31 -6.50 3.03
C HIS A 151 -21.64 -6.68 4.39
N HIS A 152 -22.09 -7.70 5.12
CA HIS A 152 -21.50 -8.17 6.37
C HIS A 152 -21.58 -9.68 6.42
N GLN A 153 -20.49 -10.31 6.84
CA GLN A 153 -20.49 -11.72 7.19
C GLN A 153 -19.42 -12.03 8.22
N GLU A 154 -19.58 -13.15 8.91
CA GLU A 154 -18.53 -13.71 9.75
C GLU A 154 -17.62 -14.60 8.90
N LEU A 155 -16.31 -14.39 9.05
CA LEU A 155 -15.29 -15.32 8.57
C LEU A 155 -14.76 -16.14 9.74
N ALA A 156 -13.70 -16.91 9.53
CA ALA A 156 -13.02 -17.50 10.68
C ALA A 156 -12.39 -16.41 11.58
N TYR A 157 -12.23 -16.73 12.86
CA TYR A 157 -11.58 -15.86 13.84
C TYR A 157 -10.11 -15.61 13.50
N ASN A 158 -9.56 -14.53 14.06
CA ASN A 158 -8.13 -14.18 14.01
C ASN A 158 -7.59 -13.86 12.61
N ALA A 159 -8.42 -13.25 11.74
CA ALA A 159 -7.93 -12.68 10.50
C ALA A 159 -6.94 -11.54 10.77
N LYS A 160 -5.76 -11.63 10.15
CA LYS A 160 -4.63 -10.73 10.39
C LYS A 160 -4.23 -9.96 9.14
N ASP A 161 -4.44 -10.53 7.97
CA ASP A 161 -4.16 -9.87 6.69
C ASP A 161 -5.17 -10.25 5.62
N VAL A 162 -5.39 -9.34 4.67
CA VAL A 162 -6.28 -9.52 3.52
C VAL A 162 -5.70 -8.84 2.28
N CYS A 163 -5.84 -9.49 1.13
CA CYS A 163 -5.58 -8.88 -0.17
C CYS A 163 -6.62 -9.33 -1.20
N ILE A 164 -6.86 -8.46 -2.19
CA ILE A 164 -7.64 -8.81 -3.37
C ILE A 164 -6.77 -9.68 -4.26
N PHE A 165 -7.20 -10.92 -4.50
CA PHE A 165 -6.45 -11.85 -5.34
C PHE A 165 -6.87 -11.74 -6.80
N ASN A 166 -8.17 -11.85 -7.10
CA ASN A 166 -8.73 -11.57 -8.42
C ASN A 166 -10.02 -10.77 -8.24
N GLN A 167 -10.62 -10.39 -9.36
CA GLN A 167 -11.98 -9.84 -9.33
C GLN A 167 -12.92 -10.78 -8.57
N GLY A 168 -13.55 -10.26 -7.51
CA GLY A 168 -14.46 -11.02 -6.67
C GLY A 168 -13.79 -12.06 -5.78
N GLU A 169 -12.46 -12.15 -5.73
CA GLU A 169 -11.74 -13.10 -4.89
C GLU A 169 -10.87 -12.37 -3.87
N ILE A 170 -11.00 -12.74 -2.59
CA ILE A 170 -10.17 -12.23 -1.50
C ILE A 170 -9.38 -13.36 -0.87
N ALA A 171 -8.09 -13.13 -0.63
CA ALA A 171 -7.27 -14.01 0.18
C ALA A 171 -7.17 -13.43 1.59
N VAL A 172 -7.36 -14.27 2.61
CA VAL A 172 -7.32 -13.90 4.02
C VAL A 172 -6.30 -14.78 4.74
N ALA A 173 -5.34 -14.16 5.41
CA ALA A 173 -4.36 -14.84 6.25
C ALA A 173 -4.73 -14.72 7.72
N TYR A 174 -4.52 -15.81 8.44
CA TYR A 174 -4.89 -15.98 9.84
C TYR A 174 -3.65 -16.17 10.72
N SER A 175 -3.80 -15.91 12.02
CA SER A 175 -2.72 -16.11 13.01
C SER A 175 -2.35 -17.58 13.26
N ASP A 176 -3.17 -18.52 12.79
CA ASP A 176 -3.00 -19.97 12.95
C ASP A 176 -2.24 -20.64 11.79
N ARG A 177 -1.49 -19.85 11.00
CA ARG A 177 -0.71 -20.31 9.82
C ARG A 177 -1.56 -20.77 8.64
N VAL A 178 -2.83 -20.35 8.59
CA VAL A 178 -3.74 -20.66 7.51
C VAL A 178 -3.91 -19.45 6.58
N VAL A 179 -3.98 -19.72 5.27
CA VAL A 179 -4.51 -18.78 4.29
C VAL A 179 -5.76 -19.39 3.67
N ARG A 180 -6.83 -18.59 3.57
CA ARG A 180 -8.07 -18.97 2.88
C ARG A 180 -8.31 -18.06 1.69
N LEU A 181 -8.61 -18.64 0.54
CA LEU A 181 -9.12 -17.92 -0.62
C LEU A 181 -10.64 -18.02 -0.61
N TYR A 182 -11.30 -16.88 -0.66
CA TYR A 182 -12.75 -16.76 -0.77
C TYR A 182 -13.12 -16.16 -2.12
N SER A 183 -14.30 -16.51 -2.63
CA SER A 183 -14.89 -15.90 -3.82
C SER A 183 -16.29 -15.40 -3.50
N TRP A 184 -16.60 -14.21 -3.98
CA TRP A 184 -17.90 -13.58 -3.89
C TRP A 184 -18.89 -14.29 -4.80
N SER A 185 -19.98 -14.78 -4.21
CA SER A 185 -21.11 -15.37 -4.92
C SER A 185 -22.33 -14.49 -4.72
N SER A 186 -22.85 -13.89 -5.79
CA SER A 186 -24.07 -13.09 -5.72
C SER A 186 -25.30 -13.98 -5.89
N TYR A 187 -26.32 -13.75 -5.06
CA TYR A 187 -27.63 -14.35 -5.25
C TYR A 187 -28.40 -13.47 -6.24
N GLU A 188 -28.41 -13.83 -7.51
CA GLU A 188 -29.32 -13.18 -8.46
C GLU A 188 -30.77 -13.48 -8.03
N THR A 189 -31.53 -12.43 -7.73
CA THR A 189 -32.97 -12.54 -7.50
C THR A 189 -33.62 -13.09 -8.77
N GLN A 190 -33.98 -14.37 -8.80
CA GLN A 190 -34.70 -14.96 -9.92
C GLN A 190 -36.03 -14.22 -10.10
N LYS A 191 -36.10 -13.30 -11.07
CA LYS A 191 -37.37 -12.90 -11.67
C LYS A 191 -37.84 -14.09 -12.50
N ASN A 192 -38.67 -14.93 -11.90
CA ASN A 192 -39.33 -16.04 -12.55
C ASN A 192 -39.93 -15.63 -13.90
N SER A 193 -39.38 -16.19 -14.97
CA SER A 193 -39.98 -16.19 -16.30
C SER A 193 -41.10 -17.23 -16.35
N THR A 194 -42.21 -16.95 -15.68
CA THR A 194 -43.50 -17.57 -16.02
C THR A 194 -44.48 -16.49 -16.42
N LYS A 195 -44.63 -16.36 -17.74
CA LYS A 195 -45.68 -15.57 -18.37
C LYS A 195 -47.04 -16.05 -17.87
N SER A 196 -47.81 -15.18 -17.24
CA SER A 196 -49.24 -15.09 -17.53
C SER A 196 -49.72 -13.64 -17.31
N SER A 197 -50.42 -13.17 -18.33
CA SER A 197 -50.94 -11.84 -18.53
C SER A 197 -52.13 -11.53 -17.63
N SER A 198 -52.13 -10.37 -16.97
CA SER A 198 -53.18 -9.36 -17.13
C SER A 198 -52.93 -8.14 -16.25
N SER A 199 -53.31 -7.01 -16.81
CA SER A 199 -53.13 -5.62 -16.39
C SER A 199 -53.82 -5.23 -15.08
N SER A 200 -53.12 -4.52 -14.22
CA SER A 200 -53.60 -3.25 -13.65
C SER A 200 -52.50 -2.51 -12.90
N SER A 201 -52.57 -1.19 -13.00
CA SER A 201 -51.61 -0.18 -12.63
C SER A 201 -51.43 -0.01 -11.11
N SER A 202 -50.19 -0.19 -10.65
CA SER A 202 -49.61 0.60 -9.57
C SER A 202 -48.10 0.68 -9.80
N SER A 203 -47.62 1.88 -10.10
CA SER A 203 -46.20 2.19 -10.23
C SER A 203 -45.53 2.09 -8.86
N THR A 204 -45.06 0.90 -8.52
CA THR A 204 -44.13 0.66 -7.42
C THR A 204 -42.72 0.61 -8.00
N CYS A 205 -41.85 1.47 -7.51
CA CYS A 205 -40.43 1.52 -7.84
C CYS A 205 -39.79 0.13 -7.63
N PRO A 206 -38.80 -0.28 -8.44
CA PRO A 206 -38.01 -1.46 -8.10
C PRO A 206 -37.22 -1.13 -6.84
N ASP A 207 -37.64 -1.70 -5.72
CA ASP A 207 -37.01 -1.55 -4.42
C ASP A 207 -35.50 -1.87 -4.49
N SER A 208 -34.74 -1.14 -3.69
CA SER A 208 -33.30 -1.20 -3.49
C SER A 208 -32.72 -2.61 -3.59
N SER A 209 -31.95 -2.88 -4.65
CA SER A 209 -31.15 -4.09 -4.75
C SER A 209 -30.06 -4.06 -3.70
N SER A 210 -30.32 -4.62 -2.52
CA SER A 210 -29.24 -5.08 -1.64
C SER A 210 -28.37 -6.02 -2.48
N ASN A 211 -27.06 -5.81 -2.45
CA ASN A 211 -26.10 -6.68 -3.14
C ASN A 211 -26.04 -8.00 -2.38
N LEU A 212 -27.09 -8.83 -2.51
CA LEU A 212 -27.22 -10.09 -1.83
C LEU A 212 -26.16 -11.06 -2.39
N GLY A 213 -25.35 -11.59 -1.49
CA GLY A 213 -24.29 -12.54 -1.80
C GLY A 213 -23.54 -12.95 -0.55
N GLU A 214 -22.55 -13.83 -0.72
CA GLU A 214 -21.64 -14.24 0.34
C GLU A 214 -20.26 -14.56 -0.22
N PHE A 215 -19.22 -14.42 0.61
CA PHE A 215 -17.89 -14.95 0.33
C PHE A 215 -17.85 -16.44 0.67
N ILE A 216 -17.72 -17.26 -0.36
CA ILE A 216 -17.62 -18.72 -0.28
C ILE A 216 -16.14 -19.12 -0.24
N LEU A 217 -15.78 -19.99 0.71
CA LEU A 217 -14.43 -20.54 0.81
C LEU A 217 -14.11 -21.44 -0.39
N LEU A 218 -13.07 -21.10 -1.16
CA LEU A 218 -12.57 -21.89 -2.28
C LEU A 218 -11.43 -22.82 -1.89
N ILE A 219 -10.39 -22.28 -1.24
CA ILE A 219 -9.16 -23.02 -0.96
C ILE A 219 -8.65 -22.64 0.43
N LYS A 220 -8.12 -23.63 1.17
CA LYS A 220 -7.44 -23.45 2.46
C LYS A 220 -6.03 -24.03 2.38
N TRP A 221 -5.00 -23.18 2.48
CA TRP A 221 -3.61 -23.62 2.64
C TRP A 221 -3.20 -23.56 4.11
N GLU A 222 -2.39 -24.52 4.53
CA GLU A 222 -1.76 -24.56 5.85
C GLU A 222 -0.24 -24.49 5.66
N LEU A 223 0.39 -23.50 6.30
CA LEU A 223 1.82 -23.22 6.16
C LEU A 223 2.56 -23.69 7.42
N ALA A 224 3.86 -23.97 7.26
CA ALA A 224 4.69 -24.48 8.36
C ALA A 224 4.88 -23.45 9.49
N GLY A 225 5.08 -22.18 9.12
CA GLY A 225 5.37 -21.07 10.02
C GLY A 225 4.31 -19.96 10.01
N GLN A 226 4.49 -19.03 10.94
CA GLN A 226 3.62 -17.86 11.10
C GLN A 226 3.58 -16.99 9.84
N ILE A 227 2.40 -16.43 9.57
CA ILE A 227 2.15 -15.58 8.41
C ILE A 227 2.03 -14.14 8.90
N ASN A 228 2.84 -13.27 8.31
CA ASN A 228 2.82 -11.86 8.61
C ASN A 228 2.18 -11.05 7.50
N ARG A 229 2.43 -11.42 6.25
CA ARG A 229 1.89 -10.74 5.09
C ARG A 229 1.55 -11.68 3.96
N ILE A 230 0.44 -11.39 3.30
CA ILE A 230 0.09 -11.94 1.98
C ILE A 230 0.05 -10.81 0.95
N ASP A 231 0.41 -11.14 -0.27
CA ASP A 231 0.35 -10.22 -1.40
C ASP A 231 0.23 -10.99 -2.72
N THR A 232 0.07 -10.27 -3.83
CA THR A 232 0.02 -10.85 -5.16
C THR A 232 1.23 -10.45 -6.00
N CYS A 233 1.62 -11.32 -6.93
CA CYS A 233 2.69 -11.05 -7.89
C CYS A 233 2.32 -11.61 -9.26
N LEU A 234 2.20 -10.75 -10.26
CA LEU A 234 1.86 -11.10 -11.64
C LEU A 234 3.13 -11.37 -12.42
N THR A 235 3.35 -12.61 -12.82
CA THR A 235 4.51 -13.00 -13.61
C THR A 235 4.10 -13.47 -14.98
N GLN A 236 4.95 -13.26 -15.99
CA GLN A 236 4.70 -13.77 -17.34
C GLN A 236 4.63 -15.31 -17.36
N LYS A 237 5.43 -15.98 -16.51
CA LYS A 237 5.56 -17.43 -16.47
C LYS A 237 4.43 -18.12 -15.69
N HIS A 238 4.11 -17.63 -14.50
CA HIS A 238 3.15 -18.28 -13.60
C HIS A 238 1.78 -17.60 -13.57
N GLY A 239 1.60 -16.50 -14.30
CA GLY A 239 0.44 -15.64 -14.17
C GLY A 239 0.41 -14.98 -12.79
N LEU A 240 -0.80 -14.75 -12.28
CA LEU A 240 -1.00 -14.12 -10.98
C LEU A 240 -0.76 -15.12 -9.84
N MET A 241 0.29 -14.87 -9.07
CA MET A 241 0.69 -15.66 -7.92
C MET A 241 0.12 -15.07 -6.63
N LEU A 242 -0.38 -15.93 -5.74
CA LEU A 242 -0.65 -15.57 -4.34
C LEU A 242 0.56 -15.98 -3.49
N ILE A 243 1.18 -15.02 -2.82
CA ILE A 243 2.39 -15.26 -2.02
C ILE A 243 2.15 -14.94 -0.55
N ALA A 244 2.76 -15.73 0.33
CA ALA A 244 2.63 -15.61 1.79
C ALA A 244 4.00 -15.62 2.46
N SER A 245 4.25 -14.66 3.35
CA SER A 245 5.52 -14.56 4.07
C SER A 245 5.68 -15.71 5.04
N GLN A 246 6.91 -16.18 5.22
CA GLN A 246 7.28 -17.11 6.27
C GLN A 246 8.43 -16.52 7.10
N PRO A 247 8.63 -16.97 8.35
CA PRO A 247 9.65 -16.42 9.23
C PRO A 247 11.06 -16.45 8.62
N SER A 248 11.92 -15.57 9.12
CA SER A 248 13.35 -15.48 8.78
C SER A 248 13.65 -15.19 7.30
N GLY A 249 12.71 -14.62 6.56
CA GLY A 249 12.92 -14.25 5.16
C GLY A 249 12.52 -15.35 4.16
N GLY A 250 11.76 -16.35 4.61
CA GLY A 250 11.12 -17.31 3.71
C GLY A 250 9.81 -16.77 3.13
N PHE A 251 9.29 -17.44 2.09
CA PHE A 251 7.94 -17.20 1.60
C PHE A 251 7.37 -18.45 0.92
N ALA A 252 6.07 -18.49 0.70
CA ALA A 252 5.40 -19.56 -0.02
C ALA A 252 4.59 -19.01 -1.18
N HIS A 253 4.62 -19.70 -2.31
CA HIS A 253 3.69 -19.52 -3.42
C HIS A 253 2.53 -20.50 -3.23
N LEU A 254 1.32 -19.96 -3.10
CA LEU A 254 0.08 -20.71 -2.86
C LEU A 254 -0.60 -21.01 -4.20
N HIS A 255 -0.55 -22.26 -4.64
CA HIS A 255 -1.06 -22.65 -5.96
C HIS A 255 -2.57 -22.89 -5.93
N ARG A 256 -3.26 -22.47 -6.99
CA ARG A 256 -4.65 -22.88 -7.28
C ARG A 256 -4.72 -24.30 -7.87
N LYS A 257 -3.94 -25.23 -7.35
CA LYS A 257 -3.86 -26.61 -7.81
C LYS A 257 -4.06 -27.54 -6.64
N PHE A 258 -4.78 -28.63 -6.90
CA PHE A 258 -4.97 -29.69 -5.93
C PHE A 258 -4.21 -30.93 -6.38
N GLU A 259 -3.53 -31.58 -5.45
CA GLU A 259 -2.86 -32.86 -5.67
C GLU A 259 -3.36 -33.90 -4.68
N LYS A 260 -3.34 -35.15 -5.12
CA LYS A 260 -3.73 -36.28 -4.30
C LYS A 260 -2.50 -36.81 -3.56
N TYR A 261 -2.50 -36.67 -2.25
CA TYR A 261 -1.50 -37.28 -1.37
C TYR A 261 -2.16 -38.43 -0.63
N HIS A 262 -1.71 -39.66 -0.92
CA HIS A 262 -2.36 -40.89 -0.46
C HIS A 262 -3.84 -40.93 -0.88
N ASN A 263 -4.77 -40.73 0.06
CA ASN A 263 -6.21 -40.71 -0.16
C ASN A 263 -6.84 -39.31 -0.04
N ASN A 264 -6.06 -38.28 0.32
CA ASN A 264 -6.56 -36.93 0.54
C ASN A 264 -6.19 -36.02 -0.63
N VAL A 265 -7.13 -35.21 -1.06
CA VAL A 265 -6.89 -34.12 -2.02
C VAL A 265 -6.55 -32.88 -1.21
N ALA A 266 -5.36 -32.32 -1.42
CA ALA A 266 -4.90 -31.13 -0.72
C ALA A 266 -4.42 -30.08 -1.72
N PRO A 267 -4.59 -28.78 -1.41
CA PRO A 267 -4.05 -27.73 -2.24
C PRO A 267 -2.52 -27.72 -2.14
N THR A 268 -1.85 -27.41 -3.25
CA THR A 268 -0.40 -27.38 -3.30
C THR A 268 0.15 -25.99 -2.97
N LEU A 269 1.36 -25.97 -2.43
CA LEU A 269 2.16 -24.76 -2.23
C LEU A 269 3.62 -25.08 -2.53
N THR A 270 4.38 -24.08 -2.97
CA THR A 270 5.85 -24.16 -3.07
C THR A 270 6.44 -23.26 -2.00
N TYR A 271 7.26 -23.83 -1.12
CA TYR A 271 7.95 -23.09 -0.08
C TYR A 271 9.36 -22.72 -0.52
N TYR A 272 9.72 -21.45 -0.37
CA TYR A 272 11.04 -20.90 -0.62
C TYR A 272 11.68 -20.57 0.72
N PRO A 273 12.72 -21.32 1.14
CA PRO A 273 13.34 -21.13 2.45
C PRO A 273 14.14 -19.82 2.54
N PRO A 274 14.36 -19.32 3.76
CA PRO A 274 15.33 -18.25 4.04
C PRO A 274 16.69 -18.51 3.38
N ARG A 275 17.23 -17.50 2.69
CA ARG A 275 18.56 -17.58 2.08
C ARG A 275 19.66 -16.86 2.86
N VAL A 276 19.29 -16.02 3.81
CA VAL A 276 20.22 -15.28 4.66
C VAL A 276 20.12 -15.82 6.08
N ILE A 277 21.17 -16.52 6.52
CA ILE A 277 21.28 -17.16 7.84
C ILE A 277 22.06 -16.26 8.82
N SER A 278 22.28 -14.98 8.49
CA SER A 278 22.98 -14.06 9.41
C SER A 278 22.23 -13.90 10.73
N SER A 279 20.90 -14.10 10.73
CA SER A 279 20.07 -14.06 11.92
C SER A 279 19.98 -15.44 12.59
N ASN A 280 20.33 -15.51 13.87
CA ASN A 280 20.09 -16.70 14.70
C ASN A 280 18.60 -16.87 15.09
N ASN A 281 17.74 -15.92 14.75
CA ASN A 281 16.33 -15.95 15.14
C ASN A 281 15.47 -16.55 14.01
N LEU A 282 15.18 -17.84 14.15
CA LEU A 282 14.34 -18.63 13.24
C LEU A 282 12.85 -18.21 13.24
N GLN A 283 12.47 -17.28 14.13
CA GLN A 283 11.11 -16.76 14.25
C GLN A 283 11.03 -15.27 13.89
N THR A 284 12.08 -14.69 13.31
CA THR A 284 12.06 -13.29 12.90
C THR A 284 10.91 -13.03 11.94
N ARG A 285 10.14 -11.99 12.25
CA ARG A 285 9.02 -11.52 11.43
C ARG A 285 9.50 -11.10 10.05
N THR A 286 8.74 -11.46 9.03
CA THR A 286 9.04 -11.14 7.63
C THR A 286 7.86 -10.45 6.98
N TRP A 287 8.10 -9.32 6.34
CA TRP A 287 7.17 -8.68 5.43
C TRP A 287 7.57 -9.00 4.00
N LEU A 288 6.57 -9.09 3.14
CA LEU A 288 6.75 -9.21 1.71
C LEU A 288 5.92 -8.17 0.96
N VAL A 289 6.37 -7.81 -0.23
CA VAL A 289 5.60 -7.04 -1.20
C VAL A 289 5.86 -7.63 -2.58
N GLY A 290 4.78 -7.89 -3.32
CA GLY A 290 4.83 -8.38 -4.69
C GLY A 290 4.60 -7.27 -5.71
N ASN A 291 4.63 -7.64 -7.00
CA ASN A 291 4.39 -6.70 -8.11
C ASN A 291 5.34 -5.49 -8.10
N VAL A 292 6.58 -5.64 -7.61
CA VAL A 292 7.57 -4.55 -7.69
C VAL A 292 7.98 -4.41 -9.14
N MET A 293 7.58 -3.32 -9.78
CA MET A 293 7.73 -3.16 -11.22
C MET A 293 9.17 -2.85 -11.60
N ASN A 294 9.71 -3.64 -12.51
CA ASN A 294 10.96 -3.36 -13.19
C ASN A 294 10.69 -3.18 -14.68
N ASN A 295 10.59 -1.92 -15.11
CA ASN A 295 10.36 -1.56 -16.51
C ASN A 295 11.69 -1.31 -17.25
N TYR A 296 12.72 -2.10 -16.95
CA TYR A 296 13.96 -2.03 -17.72
C TYR A 296 13.68 -2.47 -19.17
N SER A 297 13.82 -1.56 -20.13
CA SER A 297 13.90 -1.93 -21.54
C SER A 297 15.14 -2.81 -21.71
N SER A 298 14.96 -4.10 -22.00
CA SER A 298 16.10 -4.98 -22.29
C SER A 298 16.73 -4.55 -23.61
N SER A 299 17.65 -3.58 -23.59
CA SER A 299 18.57 -3.33 -24.69
C SER A 299 19.67 -4.39 -24.66
N THR A 300 19.30 -5.64 -24.87
CA THR A 300 20.24 -6.71 -25.22
C THR A 300 20.00 -7.06 -26.67
N THR A 301 20.91 -6.55 -27.51
CA THR A 301 21.08 -6.88 -28.92
C THR A 301 20.96 -8.38 -29.17
N THR A 302 19.88 -8.80 -29.83
CA THR A 302 19.92 -9.92 -30.76
C THR A 302 19.21 -9.48 -32.04
N THR A 303 19.97 -9.53 -33.12
CA THR A 303 19.60 -9.24 -34.49
C THR A 303 18.32 -9.93 -34.94
N GLY A 304 17.40 -9.16 -35.52
CA GLY A 304 16.42 -9.61 -36.50
C GLY A 304 15.12 -10.22 -35.94
N ASP A 305 14.12 -9.37 -35.69
CA ASP A 305 12.87 -9.38 -36.47
C ASP A 305 12.00 -8.17 -36.07
N HIS A 306 11.36 -7.57 -37.07
CA HIS A 306 10.34 -6.54 -36.87
C HIS A 306 9.06 -7.22 -36.37
N ASP A 307 8.71 -7.07 -35.09
CA ASP A 307 7.31 -7.12 -34.64
C ASP A 307 7.13 -6.57 -33.21
N ASN A 308 6.23 -5.59 -33.09
CA ASN A 308 5.62 -4.97 -31.91
C ASN A 308 6.40 -4.94 -30.57
N ASP A 309 6.88 -3.74 -30.25
CA ASP A 309 7.59 -3.34 -29.04
C ASP A 309 6.70 -3.43 -27.78
N THR A 310 6.46 -4.64 -27.26
CA THR A 310 5.88 -4.84 -25.93
C THR A 310 7.00 -4.82 -24.89
N THR A 311 7.19 -3.66 -24.26
CA THR A 311 8.04 -3.50 -23.06
C THR A 311 7.64 -4.54 -22.00
N SER A 312 8.44 -5.60 -21.87
CA SER A 312 8.17 -6.68 -20.94
C SER A 312 8.52 -6.24 -19.51
N SER A 313 7.54 -5.68 -18.80
CA SER A 313 7.68 -5.37 -17.37
C SER A 313 7.77 -6.66 -16.56
N SER A 314 8.87 -6.84 -15.83
CA SER A 314 9.02 -7.94 -14.88
C SER A 314 8.52 -7.49 -13.50
N CYS A 315 7.70 -8.31 -12.85
CA CYS A 315 7.25 -8.09 -11.48
C CYS A 315 8.12 -8.87 -10.52
N LEU A 316 8.79 -8.14 -9.63
CA LEU A 316 9.68 -8.69 -8.62
C LEU A 316 8.95 -8.82 -7.27
N ILE A 317 9.56 -9.59 -6.37
CA ILE A 317 9.12 -9.73 -4.99
C ILE A 317 10.23 -9.15 -4.11
N CYS A 318 9.87 -8.32 -3.13
CA CYS A 318 10.79 -7.90 -2.09
C CYS A 318 10.38 -8.48 -0.74
N LEU A 319 11.38 -8.89 0.04
CA LEU A 319 11.26 -9.39 1.41
C LEU A 319 12.05 -8.49 2.34
N CYS A 320 11.53 -8.32 3.56
CA CYS A 320 12.18 -7.58 4.62
C CYS A 320 11.94 -8.29 5.96
N THR A 321 12.99 -8.54 6.73
CA THR A 321 12.89 -9.09 8.08
C THR A 321 13.00 -7.98 9.13
N ALA A 322 12.44 -8.22 10.33
CA ALA A 322 12.41 -7.23 11.41
C ALA A 322 13.80 -6.80 11.91
N ASP A 323 14.78 -7.68 11.78
CA ASP A 323 16.17 -7.45 12.14
C ASP A 323 16.99 -6.80 11.02
N GLY A 324 16.37 -6.41 9.90
CA GLY A 324 17.00 -5.55 8.90
C GLY A 324 17.51 -6.24 7.63
N ASN A 325 17.32 -7.55 7.45
CA ASN A 325 17.67 -8.20 6.18
C ASN A 325 16.61 -7.90 5.11
N MET A 326 17.06 -7.41 3.95
CA MET A 326 16.21 -7.19 2.78
C MET A 326 16.69 -8.02 1.60
N LEU A 327 15.75 -8.61 0.85
CA LEU A 327 16.01 -9.37 -0.35
C LEU A 327 15.12 -8.89 -1.49
N LEU A 328 15.70 -8.72 -2.68
CA LEU A 328 14.95 -8.55 -3.91
C LEU A 328 15.03 -9.82 -4.75
N ILE A 329 13.89 -10.28 -5.22
CA ILE A 329 13.70 -11.60 -5.79
C ILE A 329 13.00 -11.50 -7.14
N ASP A 330 13.48 -12.27 -8.11
CA ASP A 330 12.83 -12.54 -9.38
C ASP A 330 12.17 -13.94 -9.34
N PRO A 331 10.84 -14.02 -9.17
CA PRO A 331 10.12 -15.29 -9.06
C PRO A 331 10.06 -16.10 -10.36
N THR A 332 10.52 -15.56 -11.49
CA THR A 332 10.49 -16.27 -12.78
C THR A 332 11.68 -17.21 -12.98
N ARG A 333 12.75 -17.03 -12.20
CA ARG A 333 13.99 -17.79 -12.31
C ARG A 333 13.85 -19.14 -11.62
N ASP A 334 14.16 -20.20 -12.38
CA ASP A 334 13.98 -21.59 -11.94
C ASP A 334 15.07 -22.08 -10.97
N ASN A 335 16.26 -21.51 -11.05
CA ASN A 335 17.36 -21.91 -10.19
C ASN A 335 17.27 -21.21 -8.84
N ASP A 336 17.33 -22.01 -7.78
CA ASP A 336 17.40 -21.52 -6.40
C ASP A 336 18.62 -20.63 -6.13
N THR A 337 19.65 -20.60 -6.98
CA THR A 337 20.75 -19.64 -6.83
C THR A 337 20.44 -18.28 -7.45
N ASP A 338 19.63 -18.26 -8.51
CA ASP A 338 19.51 -17.10 -9.40
C ASP A 338 18.30 -16.22 -9.07
N LEU A 339 17.38 -16.73 -8.25
CA LEU A 339 16.14 -16.07 -7.84
C LEU A 339 16.37 -14.82 -6.97
N VAL A 340 17.49 -14.70 -6.25
CA VAL A 340 17.83 -13.47 -5.50
C VAL A 340 18.64 -12.55 -6.40
N LEU A 341 18.13 -11.34 -6.64
CA LEU A 341 18.83 -10.30 -7.39
C LEU A 341 19.88 -9.59 -6.52
N TRP A 342 19.50 -9.23 -5.29
CA TRP A 342 20.42 -8.71 -4.29
C TRP A 342 19.88 -8.93 -2.88
N SER A 343 20.79 -8.84 -1.91
CA SER A 343 20.51 -8.89 -0.48
C SER A 343 21.30 -7.81 0.24
N ILE A 344 20.68 -7.11 1.18
CA ILE A 344 21.34 -6.08 1.99
C ILE A 344 20.88 -6.14 3.45
N GLN A 345 21.79 -5.86 4.37
CA GLN A 345 21.48 -5.63 5.78
C GLN A 345 21.30 -4.12 6.00
N VAL A 346 20.07 -3.70 6.26
CA VAL A 346 19.74 -2.35 6.68
C VAL A 346 20.12 -2.21 8.15
N HIS A 347 21.02 -1.28 8.45
CA HIS A 347 21.47 -1.01 9.80
C HIS A 347 20.59 0.06 10.42
N THR A 348 19.59 -0.37 11.20
CA THR A 348 18.69 0.49 11.94
C THR A 348 18.94 0.36 13.44
N ARG A 349 18.60 1.39 14.22
CA ARG A 349 18.67 1.31 15.70
C ARG A 349 17.46 0.60 16.30
N SER A 350 16.41 0.44 15.51
CA SER A 350 15.13 -0.14 15.89
C SER A 350 14.67 -1.17 14.85
N GLU A 351 13.70 -2.01 15.18
CA GLU A 351 13.20 -3.04 14.25
C GLU A 351 12.52 -2.41 13.02
N LEU A 352 12.72 -3.03 11.86
CA LEU A 352 11.89 -2.78 10.68
C LEU A 352 10.51 -3.40 10.92
N PHE A 353 9.45 -2.72 10.48
CA PHE A 353 8.07 -3.21 10.72
C PHE A 353 7.11 -3.01 9.55
N SER A 354 7.54 -2.32 8.51
CA SER A 354 6.73 -2.10 7.31
C SER A 354 7.60 -2.14 6.07
N LEU A 355 7.02 -2.69 5.00
CA LEU A 355 7.61 -2.82 3.67
C LEU A 355 6.54 -2.38 2.65
N GLY A 356 6.92 -1.60 1.67
CA GLY A 356 6.05 -1.16 0.60
C GLY A 356 6.84 -0.88 -0.67
N LYS A 357 6.14 -0.41 -1.69
CA LYS A 357 6.71 0.05 -2.94
C LYS A 357 6.07 1.36 -3.34
N ILE A 358 6.81 2.19 -4.05
CA ILE A 358 6.35 3.50 -4.49
C ILE A 358 7.05 3.86 -5.80
N LYS A 359 6.32 4.54 -6.68
CA LYS A 359 6.91 5.20 -7.84
C LYS A 359 7.32 6.61 -7.45
N LEU A 360 8.59 6.80 -7.11
CA LEU A 360 9.13 8.05 -6.61
C LEU A 360 10.00 8.79 -7.62
N THR A 361 10.85 8.05 -8.34
CA THR A 361 11.80 8.63 -9.30
C THR A 361 11.28 8.64 -10.72
N GLN A 362 11.99 9.38 -11.60
CA GLN A 362 11.74 9.39 -13.03
C GLN A 362 12.23 8.10 -13.72
N ASP A 363 13.02 7.28 -13.02
CA ASP A 363 13.44 5.97 -13.51
C ASP A 363 12.22 5.10 -13.78
N ASP A 364 12.36 4.11 -14.65
CA ASP A 364 11.26 3.27 -15.11
C ASP A 364 10.79 2.22 -14.06
N GLY A 365 11.57 1.93 -13.01
CA GLY A 365 11.20 0.98 -11.94
C GLY A 365 10.48 1.58 -10.73
N ASP A 366 9.89 0.71 -9.91
CA ASP A 366 9.44 1.04 -8.56
C ASP A 366 10.62 1.16 -7.59
N GLN A 367 10.45 1.97 -6.55
CA GLN A 367 11.34 2.00 -5.39
C GLN A 367 10.71 1.21 -4.24
N ILE A 368 11.57 0.56 -3.47
CA ILE A 368 11.18 -0.24 -2.31
C ILE A 368 11.33 0.61 -1.06
N VAL A 369 10.31 0.66 -0.22
CA VAL A 369 10.32 1.50 0.99
C VAL A 369 10.19 0.62 2.22
N VAL A 370 11.07 0.82 3.19
CA VAL A 370 11.01 0.18 4.51
C VAL A 370 11.05 1.20 5.63
N CYS A 371 10.32 0.94 6.70
CA CYS A 371 10.24 1.84 7.85
C CYS A 371 10.55 1.10 9.15
N SER A 372 11.32 1.73 10.03
CA SER A 372 11.57 1.30 11.41
C SER A 372 10.69 2.04 12.42
N TRP A 373 10.52 1.44 13.60
CA TRP A 373 9.68 2.00 14.67
C TRP A 373 10.13 3.37 15.19
N ASP A 374 11.40 3.72 15.02
CA ASP A 374 11.94 5.05 15.35
C ASP A 374 11.67 6.12 14.27
N GLY A 375 10.96 5.74 13.20
CA GLY A 375 10.57 6.62 12.11
C GLY A 375 11.62 6.81 11.02
N ALA A 376 12.77 6.12 11.09
CA ALA A 376 13.71 6.10 9.98
C ALA A 376 13.12 5.29 8.82
N THR A 377 13.01 5.92 7.66
CA THR A 377 12.40 5.32 6.45
C THR A 377 13.43 5.26 5.36
N TYR A 378 13.72 4.07 4.85
CA TYR A 378 14.72 3.84 3.81
C TYR A 378 14.02 3.53 2.50
N ILE A 379 14.48 4.19 1.43
CA ILE A 379 13.94 4.04 0.08
C ILE A 379 15.07 3.52 -0.80
N PHE A 380 14.87 2.36 -1.40
CA PHE A 380 15.83 1.67 -2.26
C PHE A 380 15.37 1.69 -3.71
N ASP A 381 16.29 1.91 -4.64
CA ASP A 381 16.05 1.54 -6.04
C ASP A 381 16.32 0.04 -6.26
N LEU A 382 16.01 -0.44 -7.47
CA LEU A 382 16.25 -1.83 -7.86
C LEU A 382 17.75 -2.18 -7.94
N ASN A 383 18.63 -1.17 -7.97
CA ASN A 383 20.09 -1.31 -8.00
C ASN A 383 20.72 -1.25 -6.60
N ASN A 384 19.92 -1.30 -5.53
CA ASN A 384 20.37 -1.26 -4.14
C ASN A 384 21.06 0.06 -3.71
N ASN A 385 20.80 1.16 -4.43
CA ASN A 385 21.09 2.48 -3.89
C ASN A 385 19.99 2.87 -2.91
N SER A 386 20.31 3.69 -1.91
CA SER A 386 19.35 4.08 -0.89
C SER A 386 19.44 5.53 -0.45
N VAL A 387 18.28 6.05 -0.07
CA VAL A 387 18.11 7.32 0.64
C VAL A 387 17.27 7.08 1.89
N CYS A 388 17.46 7.94 2.90
CA CYS A 388 16.70 7.88 4.13
C CYS A 388 15.83 9.13 4.28
N PHE A 389 14.59 8.93 4.73
CA PHE A 389 13.71 9.97 5.21
C PHE A 389 13.53 9.79 6.73
N PRO A 390 14.13 10.66 7.56
CA PRO A 390 13.95 10.61 8.99
C PRO A 390 12.68 11.36 9.40
N LEU A 391 11.65 10.64 9.85
CA LEU A 391 10.44 11.27 10.41
C LEU A 391 10.75 12.12 11.65
N GLY A 392 11.80 11.75 12.40
CA GLY A 392 12.23 12.45 13.61
C GLY A 392 11.47 12.07 14.88
N GLN A 393 10.59 11.07 14.80
CA GLN A 393 9.81 10.52 15.92
C GLN A 393 9.37 9.10 15.62
N SER A 394 8.98 8.36 16.66
CA SER A 394 8.45 7.01 16.51
C SER A 394 7.07 6.98 15.86
N CYS A 395 6.79 5.91 15.12
CA CYS A 395 5.51 5.67 14.46
C CYS A 395 4.99 4.25 14.76
N GLN A 396 3.68 4.08 14.64
CA GLN A 396 2.97 2.82 14.91
C GLN A 396 2.58 2.07 13.63
N ALA A 397 2.27 2.82 12.58
CA ALA A 397 1.90 2.28 11.29
C ALA A 397 2.52 3.13 10.18
N PHE A 398 2.82 2.50 9.06
CA PHE A 398 3.44 3.15 7.91
C PHE A 398 2.96 2.52 6.59
N ILE A 399 2.59 3.37 5.63
CA ILE A 399 2.36 2.98 4.24
C ILE A 399 3.01 4.01 3.30
N ALA A 400 3.49 3.52 2.16
CA ALA A 400 3.95 4.34 1.04
C ALA A 400 3.16 3.97 -0.21
N GLY A 401 2.92 4.93 -1.08
CA GLY A 401 2.19 4.71 -2.32
C GLY A 401 1.80 6.02 -2.98
N VAL A 402 0.72 5.99 -3.76
CA VAL A 402 0.19 7.15 -4.46
C VAL A 402 -1.08 7.62 -3.76
N TYR A 403 -1.20 8.93 -3.53
CA TYR A 403 -2.37 9.55 -2.92
C TYR A 403 -2.71 10.85 -3.66
N ALA A 404 -4.00 11.10 -3.87
CA ALA A 404 -4.46 12.35 -4.45
C ALA A 404 -4.53 13.44 -3.38
N VAL A 405 -3.62 14.40 -3.44
CA VAL A 405 -3.61 15.55 -2.50
C VAL A 405 -4.63 16.62 -2.92
N GLU A 406 -4.91 16.71 -4.22
CA GLU A 406 -5.92 17.55 -4.85
C GLU A 406 -6.53 16.81 -6.04
N ALA A 407 -7.64 17.32 -6.58
CA ALA A 407 -8.35 16.66 -7.68
C ALA A 407 -7.45 16.51 -8.91
N GLY A 408 -7.30 15.27 -9.41
CA GLY A 408 -6.42 14.92 -10.52
C GLY A 408 -4.93 14.94 -10.19
N VAL A 409 -4.53 15.18 -8.94
CA VAL A 409 -3.12 15.35 -8.52
C VAL A 409 -2.71 14.19 -7.62
N ASN A 410 -2.47 13.06 -8.25
CA ASN A 410 -1.87 11.87 -7.63
C ASN A 410 -0.36 12.03 -7.49
N VAL A 411 0.13 11.96 -6.25
CA VAL A 411 1.57 12.13 -5.95
C VAL A 411 2.08 10.99 -5.07
N PRO A 412 3.38 10.65 -5.14
CA PRO A 412 4.00 9.73 -4.20
C PRO A 412 3.98 10.32 -2.79
N VAL A 413 3.56 9.52 -1.82
CA VAL A 413 3.44 9.91 -0.41
C VAL A 413 4.05 8.89 0.55
N LEU A 414 4.50 9.38 1.70
CA LEU A 414 4.86 8.61 2.89
C LEU A 414 3.85 8.93 3.99
N ILE A 415 3.13 7.94 4.47
CA ILE A 415 2.05 8.12 5.44
C ILE A 415 2.41 7.40 6.74
N TYR A 416 2.40 8.15 7.83
CA TYR A 416 2.74 7.67 9.16
C TYR A 416 1.56 7.83 10.10
N SER A 417 1.29 6.79 10.89
CA SER A 417 0.50 6.90 12.12
C SER A 417 1.46 7.04 13.29
N THR A 418 1.36 8.12 14.05
CA THR A 418 2.30 8.46 15.13
C THR A 418 1.69 8.29 16.51
N PHE A 419 2.55 8.17 17.54
CA PHE A 419 2.12 7.97 18.93
C PHE A 419 1.39 9.18 19.54
N ASP A 420 1.49 10.36 18.92
CA ASP A 420 0.70 11.55 19.24
C ASP A 420 -0.73 11.50 18.65
N GLN A 421 -1.21 10.31 18.27
CA GLN A 421 -2.53 10.05 17.70
C GLN A 421 -2.82 10.89 16.44
N ALA A 422 -1.85 10.94 15.53
CA ALA A 422 -1.98 11.66 14.28
C ALA A 422 -1.61 10.81 13.07
N ILE A 423 -2.32 11.05 11.96
CA ILE A 423 -1.90 10.65 10.63
C ILE A 423 -1.14 11.81 9.99
N ARG A 424 0.09 11.53 9.56
CA ARG A 424 0.97 12.47 8.88
C ARG A 424 1.23 11.98 7.46
N ILE A 425 0.81 12.76 6.47
CA ILE A 425 1.01 12.46 5.05
C ILE A 425 2.09 13.40 4.55
N TYR A 426 3.28 12.87 4.24
CA TYR A 426 4.35 13.61 3.60
C TYR A 426 4.26 13.40 2.09
N TYR A 427 4.26 14.49 1.35
CA TYR A 427 4.15 14.50 -0.10
C TYR A 427 5.18 15.46 -0.69
N ASN A 428 5.16 15.60 -2.00
CA ASN A 428 6.14 16.42 -2.71
C ASN A 428 7.59 15.93 -2.50
N LEU A 429 7.75 14.61 -2.57
CA LEU A 429 9.00 13.90 -2.37
C LEU A 429 9.90 14.08 -3.61
N HIS A 430 10.38 15.29 -3.88
CA HIS A 430 11.15 15.61 -5.08
C HIS A 430 12.47 14.83 -5.17
N LEU A 431 12.49 13.74 -5.93
CA LEU A 431 13.68 12.95 -6.24
C LEU A 431 13.68 12.49 -7.69
N ASN A 432 14.67 12.91 -8.46
CA ASN A 432 14.83 12.41 -9.83
C ASN A 432 15.47 11.01 -9.85
N TYR A 433 16.39 10.73 -8.92
CA TYR A 433 17.17 9.48 -8.84
C TYR A 433 17.54 9.14 -7.39
N ILE A 434 17.51 7.86 -7.02
CA ILE A 434 17.97 7.35 -5.71
C ILE A 434 19.49 7.26 -5.64
N ALA A 435 20.16 6.93 -6.74
CA ALA A 435 21.61 7.00 -6.84
C ALA A 435 22.11 8.45 -6.79
N ALA A 436 23.23 8.68 -6.12
CA ALA A 436 23.91 9.97 -6.20
C ALA A 436 24.62 10.06 -7.56
N GLN A 437 24.20 10.99 -8.41
CA GLN A 437 24.90 11.25 -9.67
C GLN A 437 26.02 12.25 -9.43
N SER A 438 27.19 11.96 -9.99
CA SER A 438 28.26 12.96 -10.09
C SER A 438 27.95 13.93 -11.22
N LEU A 439 28.34 15.20 -11.08
CA LEU A 439 28.21 16.17 -12.17
C LEU A 439 28.90 15.66 -13.45
N HIS A 440 30.03 14.97 -13.29
CA HIS A 440 30.76 14.31 -14.36
C HIS A 440 29.89 13.29 -15.12
N SER A 441 29.22 12.38 -14.41
CA SER A 441 28.33 11.39 -15.02
C SER A 441 27.11 12.04 -15.70
N THR A 442 26.55 13.08 -15.10
CA THR A 442 25.39 13.79 -15.70
C THR A 442 25.78 14.49 -17.00
N ILE A 443 26.96 15.12 -17.04
CA ILE A 443 27.50 15.75 -18.26
C ILE A 443 27.75 14.71 -19.35
N LEU A 444 28.36 13.58 -19.01
CA LEU A 444 28.63 12.50 -19.96
C LEU A 444 27.35 11.89 -20.57
N THR A 445 26.24 11.96 -19.85
CA THR A 445 24.95 11.45 -20.31
C THR A 445 24.25 12.44 -21.26
N ASP A 446 24.60 13.73 -21.19
CA ASP A 446 24.04 14.78 -22.05
C ASP A 446 24.93 15.01 -23.29
N GLN A 447 24.52 14.47 -24.43
CA GLN A 447 25.22 14.62 -25.71
C GLN A 447 25.45 16.10 -26.10
N LEU A 448 24.52 17.00 -25.79
CA LEU A 448 24.67 18.42 -26.14
C LEU A 448 25.76 19.09 -25.30
N LEU A 449 25.87 18.74 -24.02
CA LEU A 449 26.94 19.23 -23.16
C LEU A 449 28.29 18.64 -23.57
N VAL A 450 28.35 17.36 -23.90
CA VAL A 450 29.55 16.68 -24.41
C VAL A 450 30.07 17.38 -25.67
N GLU A 451 29.19 17.63 -26.66
CA GLU A 451 29.58 18.33 -27.89
C GLU A 451 30.06 19.77 -27.63
N LYS A 452 29.40 20.49 -26.72
CA LYS A 452 29.79 21.88 -26.37
C LYS A 452 31.16 21.94 -25.69
N LEU A 453 31.48 20.97 -24.84
CA LEU A 453 32.79 20.87 -24.18
C LEU A 453 33.89 20.49 -25.17
N GLN A 454 33.60 19.54 -26.07
CA GLN A 454 34.52 19.17 -27.15
C GLN A 454 34.82 20.35 -28.09
N LYS A 455 33.81 21.16 -28.42
CA LYS A 455 33.98 22.42 -29.19
C LYS A 455 34.87 23.44 -28.48
N LYS A 456 35.00 23.37 -27.16
CA LYS A 456 35.90 24.21 -26.34
C LYS A 456 37.26 23.54 -26.07
N HIS A 457 37.62 22.48 -26.79
CA HIS A 457 38.86 21.72 -26.62
C HIS A 457 39.02 21.04 -25.25
N VAL A 458 37.91 20.75 -24.56
CA VAL A 458 37.90 19.94 -23.34
C VAL A 458 37.38 18.55 -23.67
N ASP A 459 38.16 17.50 -23.38
CA ASP A 459 37.67 16.12 -23.52
C ASP A 459 36.80 15.74 -22.31
N PRO A 460 35.48 15.53 -22.49
CA PRO A 460 34.58 15.19 -21.38
C PRO A 460 34.85 13.80 -20.78
N HIS A 461 35.52 12.91 -21.52
CA HIS A 461 35.86 11.57 -21.03
C HIS A 461 37.15 11.57 -20.22
N ASN A 462 37.91 12.67 -20.23
CA ASN A 462 39.07 12.86 -19.38
C ASN A 462 38.67 13.56 -18.07
N PRO A 463 38.63 12.84 -16.93
CA PRO A 463 38.10 13.38 -15.69
C PRO A 463 38.90 14.56 -15.14
N VAL A 464 40.20 14.65 -15.45
CA VAL A 464 41.05 15.77 -15.00
C VAL A 464 40.70 17.03 -15.77
N GLN A 465 40.66 16.95 -17.10
CA GLN A 465 40.31 18.09 -17.95
C GLN A 465 38.88 18.58 -17.69
N LEU A 466 37.94 17.65 -17.52
CA LEU A 466 36.55 18.00 -17.23
C LEU A 466 36.43 18.66 -15.85
N SER A 467 37.16 18.17 -14.84
CA SER A 467 37.20 18.79 -13.51
C SER A 467 37.76 20.21 -13.54
N GLU A 468 38.87 20.44 -14.25
CA GLU A 468 39.47 21.78 -14.41
C GLU A 468 38.52 22.74 -15.13
N ALA A 469 37.91 22.30 -16.22
CA ALA A 469 36.93 23.08 -16.96
C ALA A 469 35.70 23.43 -16.11
N LEU A 470 35.19 22.47 -15.32
CA LEU A 470 34.06 22.72 -14.42
C LEU A 470 34.43 23.66 -13.28
N ARG A 471 35.64 23.55 -12.72
CA ARG A 471 36.12 24.49 -11.70
C ARG A 471 36.17 25.90 -12.26
N HIS A 472 36.72 26.06 -13.46
CA HIS A 472 36.79 27.36 -14.13
C HIS A 472 35.38 27.93 -14.40
N LEU A 473 34.45 27.11 -14.90
CA LEU A 473 33.09 27.55 -15.21
C LEU A 473 32.24 27.87 -13.97
N LEU A 474 32.37 27.11 -12.89
CA LEU A 474 31.52 27.29 -11.71
C LEU A 474 32.06 28.34 -10.75
N TYR A 475 33.39 28.55 -10.72
CA TYR A 475 34.03 29.35 -9.67
C TYR A 475 34.97 30.45 -10.18
N GLU A 476 35.46 30.37 -11.42
CA GLU A 476 36.47 31.31 -11.95
C GLU A 476 35.92 32.20 -13.08
N LEU A 477 34.65 32.04 -13.48
CA LEU A 477 33.99 32.94 -14.43
C LEU A 477 33.93 34.35 -13.81
N PRO A 478 34.55 35.38 -14.43
CA PRO A 478 34.49 36.74 -13.90
C PRO A 478 33.03 37.22 -13.89
N GLU A 479 32.63 37.99 -12.87
CA GLU A 479 31.44 38.82 -12.96
C GLU A 479 31.45 39.52 -14.32
N GLN A 480 30.39 39.31 -15.12
CA GLN A 480 30.19 40.09 -16.32
C GLN A 480 30.34 41.55 -15.91
N SER A 481 31.39 42.19 -16.40
CA SER A 481 31.74 43.56 -16.12
C SER A 481 30.47 44.40 -16.16
N ALA A 482 30.14 45.00 -15.02
CA ALA A 482 29.20 46.10 -14.93
C ALA A 482 29.38 46.98 -16.17
N HIS A 483 28.30 47.19 -16.92
CA HIS A 483 28.25 48.24 -17.93
C HIS A 483 28.78 49.55 -17.30
N PRO A 484 29.89 50.15 -17.78
CA PRO A 484 30.09 51.55 -17.56
C PRO A 484 29.26 52.28 -18.63
N HIS A 485 28.44 53.22 -18.16
CA HIS A 485 27.69 54.15 -18.99
C HIS A 485 28.45 54.64 -20.23
N LEU A 486 27.80 54.53 -21.39
CA LEU A 486 27.61 55.64 -22.32
C LEU A 486 26.35 55.41 -23.15
#